data_AF-A0A645E4X2-F1
#
_entry.id   AF-A0A645E4X2-F1
#
_cell.length_a   1.000
_cell.length_b   1.000
_cell.length_c   1.000
_cell.angle_alpha   90.00
_cell.angle_beta   90.00
_cell.angle_gamma   90.00
#
_symmetry.space_group_name_H-M   'P 1'
#
loop_
_entity.id
_entity.type
_entity.pdbx_description
1 polymer ?
#
loop_
_entity_poly.entity_id
_entity_poly.type
_entity_poly.pdbx_seq_one_letter_code
_entity_poly.pdbx_strand_id
1 'polypeptide(L)'
;MTSMMLTSQVFDVPIGMEFSPKALHGLSHREIGDYSEAASYLAEVAEPMLDRIRGITDEELLMSGKDRFVMKAGEHGLLYAPIDENGWPIDKRVARHVETAKTIIQVNNMVRPEQTIIFDGIPSYEDMLTGIGAYYNNPSTAPQNLVYYD
;
A
#
# COMPACT_ATOMS: atom_id res chain seq x y z
N MET A 1 4.14 -1.62 16.84
CA MET A 1 3.78 -0.19 17.05
C MET A 1 3.17 0.41 15.79
N THR A 2 3.77 0.23 14.62
CA THR A 2 3.27 0.79 13.34
C THR A 2 1.80 0.50 13.06
N SER A 3 1.36 -0.77 13.03
CA SER A 3 -0.03 -1.13 12.72
C SER A 3 -1.04 -0.51 13.69
N MET A 4 -0.69 -0.44 14.98
CA MET A 4 -1.49 0.19 16.02
C MET A 4 -1.63 1.70 15.79
N MET A 5 -0.53 2.40 15.48
CA MET A 5 -0.56 3.84 15.21
C MET A 5 -1.43 4.15 13.99
N LEU A 6 -1.19 3.43 12.88
CA LEU A 6 -1.95 3.60 11.64
C LEU A 6 -3.44 3.35 11.86
N THR A 7 -3.79 2.24 12.51
CA THR A 7 -5.19 1.86 12.77
C THR A 7 -5.90 2.84 13.71
N SER A 8 -5.20 3.42 14.70
CA SER A 8 -5.82 4.29 15.70
C SER A 8 -5.88 5.76 15.30
N GLN A 9 -5.05 6.20 14.36
CA GLN A 9 -4.85 7.64 14.08
C GLN A 9 -5.12 8.04 12.63
N VAL A 10 -4.93 7.13 11.66
CA VAL A 10 -4.88 7.51 10.24
C VAL A 10 -5.92 6.76 9.42
N PHE A 11 -5.94 5.44 9.52
CA PHE A 11 -6.68 4.60 8.60
C PHE A 11 -8.12 4.39 9.06
N ASP A 12 -9.05 4.64 8.14
CA ASP A 12 -10.48 4.34 8.26
C ASP A 12 -10.75 2.84 8.36
N VAL A 13 -9.99 2.04 7.62
CA VAL A 13 -9.99 0.58 7.68
C VAL A 13 -8.71 0.10 8.38
N PRO A 14 -8.81 -0.67 9.48
CA PRO A 14 -7.66 -1.19 10.21
C PRO A 14 -6.64 -1.92 9.33
N ILE A 15 -5.36 -1.83 9.69
CA ILE A 15 -4.30 -2.62 9.06
C ILE A 15 -3.91 -3.77 9.99
N GLY A 16 -4.10 -5.00 9.50
CA GLY A 16 -3.66 -6.21 10.19
C GLY A 16 -2.14 -6.31 10.24
N MET A 17 -1.62 -7.07 11.20
CA MET A 17 -0.20 -7.40 11.28
C MET A 17 -0.07 -8.85 11.73
N GLU A 18 0.70 -9.61 10.97
CA GLU A 18 0.95 -11.02 11.26
C GLU A 18 2.42 -11.35 11.03
N PHE A 19 2.93 -12.34 11.76
CA PHE A 19 4.23 -12.90 11.45
C PHE A 19 4.10 -13.77 10.20
N SER A 20 4.93 -13.49 9.20
CA SER A 20 4.92 -14.29 7.98
C SER A 20 5.26 -15.76 8.29
N PRO A 21 4.40 -16.74 7.93
CA PRO A 21 4.67 -18.15 8.22
C PRO A 21 5.90 -18.69 7.51
N LYS A 22 6.62 -19.65 8.12
CA LYS A 22 7.77 -20.34 7.49
C LYS A 22 7.41 -21.06 6.19
N ALA A 23 6.14 -21.45 6.03
CA ALA A 23 5.65 -22.08 4.82
C ALA A 23 5.67 -21.16 3.58
N LEU A 24 5.80 -19.85 3.78
CA LEU A 24 5.95 -18.86 2.71
C LEU A 24 7.40 -18.69 2.23
N HIS A 25 8.27 -19.68 2.50
CA HIS A 25 9.58 -19.78 1.86
C HIS A 25 9.43 -19.71 0.32
N GLY A 26 10.34 -18.98 -0.31
CA GLY A 26 10.32 -18.63 -1.73
C GLY A 26 9.78 -17.22 -2.01
N LEU A 27 9.13 -16.55 -1.04
CA LEU A 27 8.71 -15.16 -1.18
C LEU A 27 9.83 -14.20 -0.73
N SER A 28 10.01 -13.10 -1.47
CA SER A 28 11.14 -12.18 -1.31
C SER A 28 11.35 -11.69 0.13
N HIS A 29 10.28 -11.33 0.84
CA HIS A 29 10.39 -10.82 2.21
C HIS A 29 10.85 -11.91 3.19
N ARG A 30 10.44 -13.18 2.98
CA ARG A 30 10.93 -14.31 3.78
C ARG A 30 12.39 -14.62 3.47
N GLU A 31 12.76 -14.72 2.19
CA GLU A 31 14.14 -15.04 1.82
C GLU A 31 15.13 -13.97 2.31
N ILE A 32 14.77 -12.70 2.18
CA ILE A 32 15.61 -11.61 2.69
C ILE A 32 15.64 -11.62 4.22
N GLY A 33 14.49 -11.76 4.88
CA GLY A 33 14.40 -11.69 6.34
C GLY A 33 15.00 -12.89 7.08
N ASP A 34 14.95 -14.09 6.50
CA ASP A 34 15.47 -15.30 7.13
C ASP A 34 16.99 -15.48 6.93
N TYR A 35 17.54 -14.92 5.85
CA TYR A 35 18.94 -15.11 5.45
C TYR A 35 19.78 -13.82 5.49
N SER A 36 19.29 -12.76 6.13
CA SER A 36 20.05 -11.53 6.36
C SER A 36 19.65 -10.84 7.67
N GLU A 37 20.34 -9.74 8.00
CA GLU A 37 19.99 -8.88 9.14
C GLU A 37 19.00 -7.77 8.75
N ALA A 38 18.39 -7.83 7.57
CA ALA A 38 17.45 -6.82 7.10
C ALA A 38 16.12 -6.90 7.84
N ALA A 39 15.57 -5.74 8.21
CA ALA A 39 14.19 -5.63 8.65
C ALA A 39 13.27 -5.77 7.44
N SER A 40 12.74 -6.98 7.25
CA SER A 40 11.94 -7.35 6.10
C SER A 40 10.44 -7.23 6.40
N TYR A 41 9.74 -6.45 5.57
CA TYR A 41 8.30 -6.24 5.69
C TYR A 41 7.62 -6.54 4.37
N LEU A 42 6.43 -7.12 4.46
CA LEU A 42 5.47 -7.18 3.37
C LEU A 42 4.26 -6.34 3.79
N ALA A 43 3.91 -5.37 2.97
CA ALA A 43 2.74 -4.53 3.16
C ALA A 43 1.77 -4.81 2.02
N GLU A 44 0.49 -4.91 2.36
CA GLU A 44 -0.59 -5.15 1.41
C GLU A 44 -1.72 -4.16 1.67
N VAL A 45 -2.46 -3.89 0.61
CA VAL A 45 -3.70 -3.12 0.63
C VAL A 45 -4.76 -3.91 -0.12
N ALA A 46 -6.03 -3.72 0.23
CA ALA A 46 -7.09 -4.39 -0.49
C ALA A 46 -7.08 -3.98 -1.96
N GLU A 47 -7.13 -4.99 -2.83
CA GLU A 47 -7.02 -4.83 -4.28
C GLU A 47 -8.08 -5.71 -4.98
N PRO A 48 -9.23 -5.14 -5.37
CA PRO A 48 -10.27 -5.84 -6.10
C PRO A 48 -9.77 -6.46 -7.41
N MET A 49 -8.78 -5.85 -8.07
CA MET A 49 -8.17 -6.35 -9.31
C MET A 49 -7.39 -7.66 -9.11
N LEU A 50 -7.10 -8.08 -7.88
CA LEU A 50 -6.44 -9.36 -7.60
C LEU A 50 -7.40 -10.44 -7.12
N ASP A 51 -8.66 -10.08 -6.83
CA ASP A 51 -9.65 -11.04 -6.36
C ASP A 51 -10.04 -12.04 -7.45
N ARG A 52 -10.28 -13.30 -7.06
CA ARG A 52 -10.63 -14.39 -7.97
C ARG A 52 -12.01 -14.25 -8.60
N ILE A 53 -12.94 -13.57 -7.93
CA ILE A 53 -14.33 -13.42 -8.41
C ILE A 53 -14.57 -12.16 -9.23
N ARG A 54 -13.55 -11.31 -9.40
CA ARG A 54 -13.66 -10.04 -10.13
C ARG A 54 -14.11 -10.25 -11.58
N GLY A 55 -14.62 -9.18 -12.18
CA GLY A 55 -14.96 -9.08 -13.59
C GLY A 55 -13.73 -8.87 -14.48
N ILE A 56 -13.88 -7.98 -15.46
CA ILE A 56 -12.81 -7.67 -16.42
C ILE A 56 -11.68 -6.96 -15.68
N THR A 57 -10.45 -7.35 -16.00
CA THR A 57 -9.24 -6.64 -15.53
C THR A 57 -8.89 -5.58 -16.55
N ASP A 58 -9.24 -4.32 -16.26
CA ASP A 58 -8.96 -3.16 -17.09
C ASP A 58 -8.48 -1.97 -16.25
N GLU A 59 -8.19 -0.86 -16.93
CA GLU A 59 -7.77 0.39 -16.31
C GLU A 59 -8.83 0.93 -15.35
N GLU A 60 -10.11 0.84 -15.67
CA GLU A 60 -11.18 1.35 -14.81
C GLU A 60 -11.21 0.59 -13.48
N LEU A 61 -11.10 -0.75 -13.50
CA LEU A 61 -11.01 -1.54 -12.28
C LEU A 61 -9.74 -1.20 -11.48
N LEU A 62 -8.60 -1.06 -12.16
CA LEU A 62 -7.36 -0.65 -11.51
C LEU A 62 -7.54 0.72 -10.83
N MET A 63 -8.04 1.73 -11.54
CA MET A 63 -8.08 3.09 -11.04
C MET A 63 -9.13 3.28 -9.94
N SER A 64 -10.34 2.75 -10.16
CA SER A 64 -11.46 2.91 -9.23
C SER A 64 -11.43 1.93 -8.06
N GLY A 65 -10.87 0.72 -8.26
CA GLY A 65 -11.01 -0.39 -7.33
C GLY A 65 -12.48 -0.76 -7.10
N LYS A 66 -13.33 -0.68 -8.13
CA LYS A 66 -14.75 -1.01 -8.03
C LYS A 66 -15.08 -2.20 -8.92
N ASP A 67 -15.33 -3.35 -8.31
CA ASP A 67 -15.84 -4.53 -9.02
C ASP A 67 -17.18 -4.98 -8.45
N ARG A 68 -18.17 -5.16 -9.32
CA ARG A 68 -19.55 -5.52 -8.91
C ARG A 68 -19.63 -6.88 -8.21
N PHE A 69 -18.80 -7.85 -8.59
CA PHE A 69 -18.84 -9.19 -8.02
C PHE A 69 -18.13 -9.21 -6.67
N VAL A 70 -17.01 -8.50 -6.56
CA VAL A 70 -16.31 -8.32 -5.28
C VAL A 70 -17.19 -7.55 -4.29
N MET A 71 -17.80 -6.43 -4.69
CA MET A 71 -18.77 -5.71 -3.85
C MET A 71 -19.93 -6.62 -3.43
N LYS A 72 -20.45 -7.44 -4.34
CA LYS A 72 -21.51 -8.39 -4.01
C LYS A 72 -21.07 -9.41 -2.97
N ALA A 73 -19.84 -9.91 -3.01
CA ALA A 73 -19.30 -10.77 -1.97
C ALA A 73 -19.11 -10.03 -0.63
N GLY A 74 -18.77 -8.74 -0.68
CA GLY A 74 -18.72 -7.85 0.47
C GLY A 74 -20.05 -7.72 1.20
N GLU A 75 -21.15 -7.53 0.45
CA GLU A 75 -22.53 -7.51 1.00
C GLU A 75 -22.88 -8.79 1.78
N HIS A 76 -22.25 -9.92 1.42
CA HIS A 76 -22.45 -11.21 2.06
C HIS A 76 -21.41 -11.55 3.13
N GLY A 77 -20.50 -10.63 3.46
CA GLY A 77 -19.47 -10.83 4.49
C GLY A 77 -18.41 -11.88 4.12
N LEU A 78 -18.15 -12.06 2.83
CA LEU A 78 -17.22 -13.08 2.32
C LEU A 78 -15.79 -12.56 2.11
N LEU A 79 -15.52 -11.30 2.44
CA LEU A 79 -14.25 -10.63 2.20
C LEU A 79 -13.51 -10.36 3.52
N TYR A 80 -12.17 -10.39 3.47
CA TYR A 80 -11.32 -9.99 4.60
C TYR A 80 -11.26 -8.47 4.79
N ALA A 81 -11.33 -7.71 3.68
CA ALA A 81 -11.39 -6.26 3.69
C ALA A 81 -12.77 -5.79 3.24
N PRO A 82 -13.32 -4.70 3.82
CA PRO A 82 -14.58 -4.13 3.35
C PRO A 82 -14.39 -3.55 1.96
N ILE A 83 -15.19 -4.01 0.99
CA ILE A 83 -15.24 -3.49 -0.37
C ILE A 83 -16.70 -3.19 -0.69
N ASP A 84 -17.02 -1.91 -0.74
CA ASP A 84 -18.36 -1.35 -0.97
C ASP A 84 -18.37 -0.45 -2.23
N GLU A 85 -19.44 0.33 -2.43
CA GLU A 85 -19.58 1.23 -3.57
C GLU A 85 -18.50 2.32 -3.68
N ASN A 86 -17.74 2.59 -2.61
CA ASN A 86 -16.62 3.52 -2.63
C ASN A 86 -15.37 2.88 -3.23
N GLY A 87 -15.30 1.54 -3.24
CA GLY A 87 -14.18 0.78 -3.79
C GLY A 87 -12.86 1.02 -3.06
N TRP A 88 -11.77 0.67 -3.74
CA TRP A 88 -10.39 0.92 -3.29
C TRP A 88 -9.60 1.67 -4.38
N PRO A 89 -9.87 2.98 -4.54
CA PRO A 89 -9.24 3.76 -5.60
C PRO A 89 -7.73 3.79 -5.44
N ILE A 90 -7.03 3.93 -6.57
CA ILE A 90 -5.55 3.93 -6.62
C ILE A 90 -4.93 4.94 -5.65
N ASP A 91 -5.53 6.12 -5.52
CA ASP A 91 -5.06 7.17 -4.60
C ASP A 91 -5.03 6.69 -3.16
N LYS A 92 -6.11 6.03 -2.69
CA LYS A 92 -6.19 5.44 -1.35
C LYS A 92 -5.18 4.31 -1.19
N ARG A 93 -5.04 3.44 -2.19
CA ARG A 93 -4.09 2.31 -2.15
C ARG A 93 -2.65 2.80 -2.02
N VAL A 94 -2.26 3.79 -2.83
CA VAL A 94 -0.94 4.42 -2.77
C VAL A 94 -0.74 5.16 -1.45
N ALA A 95 -1.71 5.97 -1.03
CA ALA A 95 -1.63 6.73 0.22
C ALA A 95 -1.39 5.81 1.43
N ARG A 96 -2.07 4.67 1.49
CA ARG A 96 -1.87 3.68 2.56
C ARG A 96 -0.49 3.05 2.54
N HIS A 97 0.05 2.71 1.36
CA HIS A 97 1.42 2.18 1.27
C HIS A 97 2.46 3.20 1.71
N VAL A 98 2.33 4.44 1.23
CA VAL A 98 3.23 5.54 1.59
C VAL A 98 3.19 5.81 3.09
N GLU A 99 1.99 5.94 3.68
CA GLU A 99 1.85 6.21 5.11
C GLU A 99 2.32 5.03 5.98
N THR A 100 2.13 3.80 5.49
CA THR A 100 2.69 2.60 6.15
C THR A 100 4.21 2.64 6.17
N ALA A 101 4.86 2.93 5.04
CA ALA A 101 6.31 3.05 4.96
C ALA A 101 6.85 4.18 5.83
N LYS A 102 6.23 5.36 5.79
CA LYS A 102 6.58 6.51 6.65
C LYS A 102 6.52 6.14 8.13
N THR A 103 5.45 5.47 8.55
CA THR A 103 5.26 5.07 9.95
C THR A 103 6.24 3.97 10.36
N ILE A 104 6.60 3.03 9.47
CA ILE A 104 7.66 2.04 9.74
C ILE A 104 8.98 2.76 10.00
N ILE A 105 9.34 3.73 9.16
CA ILE A 105 10.57 4.50 9.32
C ILE A 105 10.53 5.34 10.61
N GLN A 106 9.42 6.00 10.91
CA GLN A 106 9.25 6.74 12.15
C GLN A 106 9.48 5.84 13.37
N VAL A 107 8.89 4.64 13.36
CA VAL A 107 9.09 3.65 14.42
C VAL A 107 10.54 3.17 14.48
N ASN A 108 11.19 2.89 13.35
CA ASN A 108 12.62 2.57 13.30
C ASN A 108 13.45 3.67 13.97
N ASN A 109 13.22 4.93 13.64
CA ASN A 109 13.97 6.04 14.22
C ASN A 109 13.73 6.20 15.74
N MET A 110 12.56 5.82 16.24
CA MET A 110 12.26 5.80 17.67
C MET A 110 13.00 4.66 18.41
N VAL A 111 13.09 3.47 17.81
CA VAL A 111 13.67 2.28 18.47
C VAL A 111 15.14 2.04 18.17
N ARG A 112 15.65 2.61 17.07
CA ARG A 112 17.02 2.50 16.56
C ARG A 112 17.55 3.88 16.16
N PRO A 113 17.70 4.82 17.10
CA PRO A 113 18.14 6.18 16.81
C PRO A 113 19.53 6.23 16.15
N GLU A 114 20.37 5.21 16.37
CA GLU A 114 21.68 5.03 15.73
C GLU A 114 21.60 4.68 14.24
N GLN A 115 20.44 4.23 13.76
CA GLN A 115 20.14 3.92 12.36
C GLN A 115 18.99 4.79 11.83
N THR A 116 19.02 6.07 12.18
CA THR A 116 18.00 7.03 11.75
C THR A 116 17.96 7.17 10.23
N ILE A 117 16.77 7.04 9.66
CA ILE A 117 16.48 7.27 8.24
C ILE A 117 15.76 8.62 8.13
N ILE A 118 16.29 9.52 7.31
CA ILE A 118 15.71 10.84 7.07
C ILE A 118 15.06 10.83 5.68
N PHE A 119 13.83 11.32 5.60
CA PHE A 119 13.11 11.55 4.36
C PHE A 119 12.28 12.83 4.48
N ASP A 120 12.10 13.52 3.36
CA ASP A 120 11.29 14.74 3.24
C ASP A 120 10.47 14.72 1.94
N GLY A 121 9.69 15.76 1.71
CA GLY A 121 8.94 15.93 0.46
C GLY A 121 7.81 14.93 0.23
N ILE A 122 7.47 14.11 1.22
CA ILE A 122 6.38 13.13 1.10
C ILE A 122 5.05 13.77 1.55
N PRO A 123 3.99 13.73 0.73
CA PRO A 123 2.69 14.29 1.11
C PRO A 123 2.06 13.60 2.32
N SER A 124 1.05 14.25 2.91
CA SER A 124 0.22 13.63 3.94
C SER A 124 -0.73 12.59 3.34
N TYR A 125 -1.27 11.73 4.21
CA TYR A 125 -2.28 10.75 3.81
C TYR A 125 -3.49 11.46 3.18
N GLU A 126 -3.97 12.51 3.83
CA GLU A 126 -5.11 13.31 3.44
C GLU A 126 -4.89 14.02 2.10
N ASP A 127 -3.69 14.58 1.87
CA ASP A 127 -3.38 15.23 0.60
C ASP A 127 -3.40 14.21 -0.56
N MET A 128 -2.82 13.02 -0.36
CA MET A 128 -2.82 11.98 -1.38
C MET A 128 -4.22 11.46 -1.71
N LEU A 129 -5.16 11.46 -0.75
CA LEU A 129 -6.56 11.11 -1.02
C LEU A 129 -7.26 12.10 -1.95
N THR A 130 -6.74 13.32 -2.12
CA THR A 130 -7.27 14.30 -3.09
C THR A 130 -6.79 14.05 -4.52
N GLY A 131 -5.81 13.16 -4.72
CA GLY A 131 -5.27 12.76 -6.01
C GLY A 131 -3.73 12.76 -6.01
N ILE A 132 -3.12 11.63 -6.38
CA ILE A 132 -1.66 11.48 -6.35
C ILE A 132 -0.94 12.05 -7.58
N GLY A 133 -1.67 12.32 -8.66
CA GLY A 133 -1.10 12.77 -9.93
C GLY A 133 -0.31 14.08 -9.83
N ALA A 134 -0.65 14.95 -8.87
CA ALA A 134 0.07 16.20 -8.62
C ALA A 134 1.52 15.99 -8.13
N TYR A 135 1.84 14.81 -7.62
CA TYR A 135 3.17 14.45 -7.10
C TYR A 135 4.04 13.72 -8.13
N TYR A 136 3.52 13.45 -9.32
CA TYR A 136 4.29 12.79 -10.37
C TYR A 136 5.25 13.79 -11.03
N ASN A 137 6.45 13.31 -11.35
CA ASN A 137 7.39 14.09 -12.15
C ASN A 137 6.79 14.34 -13.53
N ASN A 138 6.80 15.61 -13.97
CA ASN A 138 6.36 15.93 -15.33
C ASN A 138 7.47 15.55 -16.33
N PRO A 139 7.25 14.54 -17.19
CA PRO A 139 8.27 14.08 -18.13
C PRO A 139 8.67 15.18 -19.14
N SER A 140 7.79 16.13 -19.42
CA SER A 140 8.09 17.27 -20.31
C SER A 140 9.14 18.23 -19.73
N THR A 141 9.38 18.17 -18.42
CA THR A 141 10.37 18.98 -17.70
C THR A 141 11.59 18.18 -17.26
N ALA A 142 11.56 16.85 -17.42
CA ALA A 142 12.66 15.97 -17.03
C ALA A 142 13.78 16.00 -18.08
N PRO A 143 15.04 15.73 -17.70
CA PRO A 143 16.13 15.56 -18.66
C PRO A 143 15.79 14.47 -19.68
N GLN A 144 15.92 14.77 -20.98
CA GLN A 144 15.46 13.88 -22.06
C GLN A 144 16.12 12.49 -22.02
N ASN A 145 17.34 12.38 -21.49
CA ASN A 145 18.06 11.12 -21.33
C ASN A 145 17.53 10.24 -20.19
N LEU A 146 16.62 10.75 -19.36
CA LEU A 146 15.95 10.04 -18.28
C LEU A 146 14.46 9.75 -18.60
N VAL A 147 13.98 10.17 -19.77
CA VAL A 147 12.60 9.93 -20.22
C VAL A 147 12.64 8.86 -21.31
N TYR A 148 11.97 7.74 -21.05
CA TYR A 148 11.82 6.64 -21.99
C TYR A 148 10.35 6.55 -22.43
N TYR A 149 10.13 6.36 -23.73
CA TYR A 149 8.83 6.09 -24.31
C TYR A 149 8.87 4.67 -24.88
N ASP A 150 7.85 3.87 -24.60
CA ASP A 150 7.63 2.57 -25.26
C ASP A 150 7.14 2.76 -26.71
#